data_AF-A0A1I8C4D0-F1
#
_entry.id   AF-A0A1I8C4D0-F1
#
_cell.length_a   1.000
_cell.length_b   1.000
_cell.length_c   1.000
_cell.angle_alpha   90.00
_cell.angle_beta   90.00
_cell.angle_gamma   90.00
#
_symmetry.space_group_name_H-M   'P 1'
#
loop_
_entity.id
_entity.type
_entity.pdbx_description
1 polymer ?
#
loop_
_entity_poly.entity_id
_entity_poly.type
_entity_poly.pdbx_seq_one_letter_code
_entity_poly.pdbx_strand_id
1 'polypeptide(L)'
;MYVLKTYFPPSFDVKPFDGMYTLPSYHQGEFQAPTTSNGVALGPEAQFVHQTFSETDFVQQQAHLIKELLLLKENFEKLTIKLAGEGIVAGRKRSTSFKAEPSPVAVKQPTKQAATEVPKKVGVVEGARPFEVIPLPKDNAYVPREDTKISNDVCMPPVLIKFKAQKGNAVGKIEISKPDDCGDWLNLLETLAKKNGLAFDVVRSGKSSVYLAKTETVTAEGLIASWKMLGASIGLYSYESSVVTNTIDKWLDLFEGKSSGEDAKIWRSANQYLSSNPTLTGTNEFGLSDVIAYSFYVKSTQSHESNLEIWAGRFSQLL
;
A
#
# COMPACT_ATOMS: atom_id res chain seq x y z
N MET A 1 -20.61 -16.19 -28.76
CA MET A 1 -20.74 -14.75 -28.48
C MET A 1 -21.64 -14.57 -27.27
N TYR A 2 -21.23 -13.78 -26.28
CA TYR A 2 -22.10 -13.39 -25.18
C TYR A 2 -22.80 -12.08 -25.56
N VAL A 3 -24.11 -12.02 -25.38
CA VAL A 3 -24.90 -10.80 -25.60
C VAL A 3 -25.04 -10.09 -24.27
N LEU A 4 -24.33 -8.97 -24.10
CA LEU A 4 -24.50 -8.09 -22.96
C LEU A 4 -25.84 -7.37 -23.08
N LYS A 5 -26.63 -7.37 -22.00
CA LYS A 5 -27.93 -6.71 -21.95
C LYS A 5 -27.70 -5.22 -21.74
N THR A 6 -28.12 -4.38 -22.69
CA THR A 6 -28.05 -2.92 -22.56
C THR A 6 -29.05 -2.44 -21.51
N TYR A 7 -28.56 -1.68 -20.53
CA TYR A 7 -29.39 -1.11 -19.45
C TYR A 7 -30.11 0.18 -19.84
N PHE A 8 -29.82 0.72 -21.03
CA PHE A 8 -30.42 1.94 -21.57
C PHE A 8 -31.21 1.64 -22.84
N PRO A 9 -32.36 2.31 -23.07
CA PRO A 9 -33.08 2.25 -24.34
C PRO A 9 -32.20 2.64 -25.54
N PRO A 10 -32.44 2.11 -26.75
CA PRO A 10 -31.73 2.54 -27.97
C PRO A 10 -31.89 4.04 -28.31
N SER A 11 -32.86 4.72 -27.68
CA SER A 11 -33.15 6.14 -27.82
C SER A 11 -32.60 7.01 -26.68
N PHE A 12 -31.74 6.46 -25.80
CA PHE A 12 -31.17 7.20 -24.68
C PHE A 12 -30.00 8.09 -25.15
N ASP A 13 -30.32 9.34 -25.48
CA ASP A 13 -29.35 10.37 -25.85
C ASP A 13 -28.68 10.95 -24.58
N VAL A 14 -27.43 10.56 -24.33
CA VAL A 14 -26.63 11.10 -23.22
C VAL A 14 -26.09 12.47 -23.62
N LYS A 15 -26.82 13.52 -23.27
CA LYS A 15 -26.29 14.88 -23.35
C LYS A 15 -25.25 15.08 -22.24
N PRO A 16 -23.95 15.26 -22.57
CA PRO A 16 -22.97 15.60 -21.56
C PRO A 16 -23.34 16.95 -20.93
N PHE A 17 -23.42 16.99 -19.61
CA PHE A 17 -23.56 18.25 -18.88
C PHE A 17 -22.20 18.93 -18.89
N ASP A 18 -22.11 20.13 -19.45
CA ASP A 18 -20.86 20.87 -19.62
C ASP A 18 -20.43 21.56 -18.31
N GLY A 19 -20.18 20.72 -17.30
CA GLY A 19 -19.72 21.09 -15.97
C GLY A 19 -18.23 21.39 -15.94
N MET A 20 -17.77 22.35 -16.75
CA MET A 20 -16.41 22.85 -16.66
C MET A 20 -16.19 23.58 -15.34
N TYR A 21 -15.49 22.94 -14.40
CA TYR A 21 -14.95 23.60 -13.22
C TYR A 21 -13.94 24.67 -13.64
N THR A 22 -14.28 25.93 -13.50
CA THR A 22 -13.35 27.05 -13.65
C THR A 22 -12.46 27.14 -12.42
N LEU A 23 -11.21 26.67 -12.55
CA LEU A 23 -10.18 26.92 -11.55
C LEU A 23 -9.80 28.42 -11.58
N PRO A 24 -9.79 29.14 -10.44
CA PRO A 24 -9.39 30.54 -10.40
C PRO A 24 -7.92 30.68 -10.82
N SER A 25 -7.64 31.64 -11.69
CA SER A 25 -6.29 31.92 -12.18
C SER A 25 -5.46 32.66 -11.13
N TYR A 26 -4.35 32.07 -10.70
CA TYR A 26 -3.44 32.62 -9.69
C TYR A 26 -2.61 33.85 -10.16
N HIS A 27 -2.88 34.39 -11.36
CA HIS A 27 -2.10 35.45 -11.99
C HIS A 27 -2.82 36.79 -12.19
N GLN A 28 -4.01 36.99 -11.60
CA GLN A 28 -4.68 38.29 -11.60
C GLN A 28 -4.71 38.89 -10.20
N GLY A 29 -4.01 40.02 -10.05
CA GLY A 29 -4.08 40.87 -8.86
C GLY A 29 -5.43 41.58 -8.76
N GLU A 30 -5.73 42.07 -7.54
CA GLU A 30 -7.02 42.64 -7.12
C GLU A 30 -8.14 41.62 -6.87
N PHE A 31 -8.11 41.07 -5.66
CA PHE A 31 -9.17 40.25 -5.08
C PHE A 31 -10.43 41.10 -4.78
N GLN A 32 -11.31 41.30 -5.76
CA GLN A 32 -12.72 41.58 -5.45
C GLN A 32 -13.40 40.27 -5.10
N ALA A 33 -13.47 39.95 -3.80
CA ALA A 33 -14.14 38.75 -3.31
C ALA A 33 -15.65 38.82 -3.61
N PRO A 34 -16.22 37.91 -4.44
CA PRO A 34 -17.66 37.76 -4.53
C PRO A 34 -18.13 37.13 -3.22
N THR A 35 -19.10 37.75 -2.54
CA THR A 35 -19.75 37.14 -1.36
C THR A 35 -20.66 35.99 -1.77
N THR A 36 -20.08 34.82 -2.02
CA THR A 36 -20.79 33.54 -2.22
C THR A 36 -20.06 32.41 -1.51
N SER A 37 -20.71 31.84 -0.48
CA SER A 37 -20.31 30.53 0.04
C SER A 37 -20.51 29.49 -1.06
N ASN A 38 -19.50 28.67 -1.32
CA ASN A 38 -19.52 27.54 -2.26
C ASN A 38 -19.71 27.92 -3.74
N GLY A 39 -18.89 28.83 -4.26
CA GLY A 39 -18.16 28.64 -5.53
C GLY A 39 -18.92 28.35 -6.85
N VAL A 40 -20.25 28.45 -6.89
CA VAL A 40 -21.05 28.25 -8.11
C VAL A 40 -21.60 29.59 -8.59
N ALA A 41 -21.16 30.02 -9.77
CA ALA A 41 -21.78 31.14 -10.48
C ALA A 41 -23.12 30.69 -11.07
N LEU A 42 -24.19 30.78 -10.27
CA LEU A 42 -25.54 30.50 -10.73
C LEU A 42 -26.00 31.62 -11.68
N GLY A 43 -26.35 31.25 -12.91
CA GLY A 43 -27.15 32.13 -13.79
C GLY A 43 -28.52 32.41 -13.16
N PRO A 44 -29.20 33.51 -13.55
CA PRO A 44 -30.29 34.12 -12.78
C PRO A 44 -31.59 33.30 -12.62
N GLU A 45 -31.67 32.07 -13.17
CA GLU A 45 -32.88 31.23 -13.12
C GLU A 45 -32.66 29.85 -12.47
N ALA A 46 -31.46 29.53 -11.98
CA ALA A 46 -31.16 28.23 -11.37
C ALA A 46 -31.52 28.16 -9.87
N GLN A 47 -32.83 28.21 -9.55
CA GLN A 47 -33.30 27.83 -8.21
C GLN A 47 -33.16 26.31 -8.02
N PHE A 48 -32.01 25.88 -7.50
CA PHE A 48 -31.88 24.54 -6.93
C PHE A 48 -32.76 24.45 -5.68
N VAL A 49 -33.92 23.81 -5.83
CA VAL A 49 -34.66 23.28 -4.69
C VAL A 49 -33.77 22.21 -4.07
N HIS A 50 -33.06 22.56 -3.00
CA HIS A 50 -32.48 21.58 -2.11
C HIS A 50 -33.64 20.68 -1.66
N GLN A 51 -33.63 19.43 -2.12
CA GLN A 51 -34.61 18.45 -1.71
C GLN A 51 -34.29 18.07 -0.26
N THR A 52 -34.83 18.85 0.67
CA THR A 52 -34.69 18.62 2.11
C THR A 52 -35.44 17.35 2.45
N PHE A 53 -34.73 16.22 2.43
CA PHE A 53 -35.23 14.97 2.98
C PHE A 53 -35.60 15.21 4.44
N SER A 54 -36.82 14.81 4.83
CA SER A 54 -37.11 14.71 6.25
C SER A 54 -36.22 13.61 6.84
N GLU A 55 -35.82 13.76 8.10
CA GLU A 55 -35.02 12.74 8.80
C GLU A 55 -35.72 11.36 8.76
N THR A 56 -37.05 11.37 8.78
CA THR A 56 -37.91 10.19 8.57
C THR A 56 -37.79 9.57 7.18
N ASP A 57 -37.72 10.35 6.10
CA ASP A 57 -37.56 9.81 4.74
C ASP A 57 -36.18 9.17 4.54
N PHE A 58 -35.14 9.83 5.07
CA PHE A 58 -33.77 9.30 5.01
C PHE A 58 -33.66 7.97 5.76
N VAL A 59 -34.19 7.88 6.98
CA VAL A 59 -34.21 6.62 7.76
C VAL A 59 -35.02 5.53 7.05
N GLN A 60 -36.14 5.86 6.39
CA GLN A 60 -36.91 4.90 5.60
C GLN A 60 -36.14 4.39 4.37
N GLN A 61 -35.43 5.26 3.65
CA GLN A 61 -34.58 4.86 2.51
C GLN A 61 -33.43 3.95 2.96
N GLN A 62 -32.76 4.26 4.07
CA GLN A 62 -31.72 3.40 4.65
C GLN A 62 -32.29 2.03 5.06
N ALA A 63 -33.45 2.00 5.71
CA ALA A 63 -34.13 0.76 6.08
C ALA A 63 -34.59 -0.07 4.85
N HIS A 64 -34.93 0.59 3.74
CA HIS A 64 -35.24 -0.07 2.47
C HIS A 64 -33.98 -0.71 1.85
N LEU A 65 -32.89 0.05 1.75
CA LEU A 65 -31.61 -0.42 1.23
C LEU A 65 -31.08 -1.64 2.01
N ILE A 66 -31.18 -1.62 3.35
CA ILE A 66 -30.80 -2.75 4.21
C ILE A 66 -31.62 -4.00 3.89
N LYS A 67 -32.93 -3.86 3.63
CA LYS A 67 -33.79 -4.99 3.22
C LYS A 67 -33.40 -5.53 1.85
N GLU A 68 -33.09 -4.67 0.88
CA GLU A 68 -32.63 -5.11 -0.45
C GLU A 68 -31.30 -5.86 -0.38
N LEU A 69 -30.35 -5.38 0.44
CA LEU A 69 -29.07 -6.06 0.66
C LEU A 69 -29.22 -7.44 1.33
N LEU A 70 -30.13 -7.57 2.30
CA LEU A 70 -30.46 -8.87 2.91
C LEU A 70 -31.11 -9.83 1.91
N LEU A 71 -32.03 -9.33 1.07
CA LEU A 71 -32.71 -10.13 0.05
C LEU A 71 -31.74 -10.55 -1.08
N LEU A 72 -30.79 -9.69 -1.43
CA LEU A 72 -29.69 -10.01 -2.34
C LEU A 72 -28.78 -11.10 -1.76
N LYS A 73 -28.44 -11.01 -0.46
CA LYS A 73 -27.67 -12.04 0.25
C LYS A 73 -28.37 -13.39 0.20
N GLU A 74 -29.66 -13.46 0.52
CA GLU A 74 -30.44 -14.70 0.42
C GLU A 74 -30.45 -15.28 -1.00
N ASN A 75 -30.54 -14.43 -2.02
CA ASN A 75 -30.51 -14.87 -3.42
C ASN A 75 -29.13 -15.44 -3.82
N PHE A 76 -28.03 -14.88 -3.31
CA PHE A 76 -26.69 -15.45 -3.46
C PHE A 76 -26.53 -16.78 -2.74
N GLU A 77 -27.05 -16.93 -1.52
CA GLU A 77 -27.03 -18.20 -0.77
C GLU A 77 -27.84 -19.28 -1.52
N LYS A 78 -29.04 -18.94 -2.01
CA LYS A 78 -29.87 -19.83 -2.84
C LYS A 78 -29.19 -20.23 -4.16
N LEU A 79 -28.45 -19.32 -4.80
CA LEU A 79 -27.65 -19.64 -5.99
C LEU A 79 -26.47 -20.57 -5.67
N THR A 80 -25.73 -20.29 -4.60
CA THR A 80 -24.59 -21.12 -4.16
C THR A 80 -25.04 -22.55 -3.83
N ILE A 81 -26.18 -22.71 -3.16
CA ILE A 81 -26.76 -24.02 -2.86
C ILE A 81 -27.18 -24.76 -4.15
N LYS A 82 -27.77 -24.07 -5.14
CA LYS A 82 -28.10 -24.70 -6.44
C LYS A 82 -26.85 -25.16 -7.19
N LEU A 83 -25.81 -24.34 -7.28
CA LEU A 83 -24.55 -24.72 -7.92
C LEU A 83 -23.80 -25.85 -7.19
N ALA A 84 -23.98 -25.98 -5.87
CA ALA A 84 -23.45 -27.11 -5.11
C ALA A 84 -24.29 -28.40 -5.26
N GLY A 85 -25.58 -28.28 -5.57
CA GLY A 85 -26.49 -29.40 -5.79
C GLY A 85 -26.47 -30.01 -7.19
N GLU A 86 -26.17 -29.20 -8.22
CA GLU A 86 -26.04 -29.67 -9.61
C GLU A 86 -24.63 -30.23 -9.87
N GLY A 87 -24.46 -31.52 -9.58
CA GLY A 87 -23.18 -32.23 -9.73
C GLY A 87 -22.57 -32.11 -11.14
N ILE A 88 -21.34 -31.59 -11.19
CA ILE A 88 -20.60 -31.39 -12.44
C ILE A 88 -20.23 -32.74 -13.08
N VAL A 89 -20.99 -33.15 -14.10
CA VAL A 89 -20.61 -34.23 -15.03
C VAL A 89 -19.62 -33.67 -16.05
N ALA A 90 -18.36 -33.46 -15.62
CA ALA A 90 -17.28 -33.02 -16.51
C ALA A 90 -16.79 -34.17 -17.39
N GLY A 91 -17.44 -34.36 -18.55
CA GLY A 91 -17.01 -35.31 -19.57
C GLY A 91 -15.66 -34.96 -20.19
N ARG A 92 -14.56 -35.54 -19.68
CA ARG A 92 -13.20 -35.35 -20.21
C ARG A 92 -12.79 -36.47 -21.18
N LYS A 93 -13.32 -36.45 -22.40
CA LYS A 93 -12.77 -37.25 -23.50
C LYS A 93 -11.43 -36.66 -23.97
N ARG A 94 -10.31 -37.32 -23.66
CA ARG A 94 -9.17 -37.41 -24.59
C ARG A 94 -8.40 -38.71 -24.37
N SER A 95 -8.09 -39.35 -25.48
CA SER A 95 -7.61 -40.73 -25.60
C SER A 95 -6.09 -40.82 -25.57
N THR A 96 -5.56 -41.82 -24.85
CA THR A 96 -4.26 -42.44 -25.14
C THR A 96 -4.42 -43.96 -25.05
N SER A 97 -4.14 -44.65 -26.16
CA SER A 97 -4.27 -46.10 -26.30
C SER A 97 -2.95 -46.84 -26.06
N PHE A 98 -3.05 -48.09 -25.59
CA PHE A 98 -1.96 -48.99 -25.23
C PHE A 98 -1.00 -49.41 -26.36
N LYS A 99 0.27 -49.65 -26.00
CA LYS A 99 1.26 -50.67 -26.46
C LYS A 99 2.64 -50.33 -25.86
N ALA A 100 3.56 -51.23 -25.48
CA ALA A 100 3.51 -52.63 -25.02
C ALA A 100 4.83 -52.94 -24.25
N GLU A 101 4.82 -53.94 -23.38
CA GLU A 101 5.92 -54.48 -22.53
C GLU A 101 6.95 -55.37 -23.31
N PRO A 102 7.96 -56.08 -22.70
CA PRO A 102 8.46 -56.11 -21.29
C PRO A 102 10.02 -56.20 -21.04
N SER A 103 10.46 -55.82 -19.82
CA SER A 103 11.39 -56.53 -18.85
C SER A 103 12.82 -57.03 -19.27
N PRO A 104 13.68 -57.56 -18.34
CA PRO A 104 13.61 -57.75 -16.86
C PRO A 104 14.79 -57.09 -16.08
N VAL A 105 14.81 -56.92 -14.75
CA VAL A 105 15.12 -57.88 -13.64
C VAL A 105 15.14 -57.04 -12.33
N ALA A 106 14.85 -57.45 -11.07
CA ALA A 106 13.99 -58.47 -10.42
C ALA A 106 14.07 -58.27 -8.86
N VAL A 107 13.73 -59.31 -8.07
CA VAL A 107 14.09 -59.56 -6.64
C VAL A 107 13.21 -58.98 -5.49
N LYS A 108 12.30 -59.85 -5.00
CA LYS A 108 11.82 -60.10 -3.61
C LYS A 108 10.75 -59.22 -2.92
N GLN A 109 9.54 -59.81 -2.85
CA GLN A 109 8.55 -59.77 -1.74
C GLN A 109 9.08 -60.54 -0.48
N PRO A 110 8.31 -60.85 0.60
CA PRO A 110 6.95 -60.42 1.06
C PRO A 110 6.94 -59.89 2.53
N THR A 111 5.84 -59.40 3.15
CA THR A 111 4.82 -60.26 3.83
C THR A 111 3.64 -59.46 4.45
N LYS A 112 2.40 -59.86 4.08
CA LYS A 112 1.08 -59.89 4.79
C LYS A 112 0.75 -58.80 5.84
N GLN A 113 -0.31 -57.99 5.67
CA GLN A 113 -1.76 -58.28 5.74
C GLN A 113 -2.32 -58.61 7.15
N ALA A 114 -3.21 -57.74 7.66
CA ALA A 114 -4.52 -58.10 8.23
C ALA A 114 -5.39 -56.83 8.42
N ALA A 115 -6.72 -56.97 8.26
CA ALA A 115 -7.72 -55.98 8.66
C ALA A 115 -7.94 -56.06 10.21
N THR A 116 -8.81 -55.31 10.89
CA THR A 116 -10.23 -55.07 10.61
C THR A 116 -10.81 -53.89 11.44
N GLU A 117 -12.00 -53.44 11.02
CA GLU A 117 -13.05 -52.79 11.83
C GLU A 117 -12.97 -51.30 12.22
N VAL A 118 -14.02 -50.59 11.77
CA VAL A 118 -14.46 -49.26 12.18
C VAL A 118 -15.66 -49.44 13.11
N PRO A 119 -15.80 -48.61 14.15
CA PRO A 119 -17.11 -48.07 14.47
C PRO A 119 -17.15 -46.55 14.41
N LYS A 120 -18.24 -46.03 13.84
CA LYS A 120 -18.53 -44.60 13.71
C LYS A 120 -18.57 -43.91 15.08
N LYS A 121 -17.97 -42.73 15.19
CA LYS A 121 -18.61 -41.61 15.88
C LYS A 121 -18.72 -40.43 14.93
N VAL A 122 -19.95 -39.95 14.77
CA VAL A 122 -20.29 -38.79 13.95
C VAL A 122 -19.80 -37.55 14.69
N GLY A 123 -18.75 -36.91 14.15
CA GLY A 123 -18.39 -35.53 14.45
C GLY A 123 -18.91 -34.65 13.33
N VAL A 124 -19.55 -33.54 13.67
CA VAL A 124 -20.16 -32.60 12.72
C VAL A 124 -19.09 -32.11 11.72
N VAL A 125 -19.37 -32.26 10.43
CA VAL A 125 -18.62 -31.53 9.39
C VAL A 125 -19.04 -30.06 9.54
N GLU A 126 -18.21 -29.25 10.20
CA GLU A 126 -18.37 -27.80 10.17
C GLU A 126 -18.40 -27.35 8.71
N GLY A 127 -19.47 -26.65 8.33
CA GLY A 127 -19.66 -26.18 6.97
C GLY A 127 -18.48 -25.33 6.53
N ALA A 128 -18.01 -25.54 5.29
CA ALA A 128 -16.98 -24.72 4.68
C ALA A 128 -17.37 -23.25 4.80
N ARG A 129 -16.61 -22.48 5.59
CA ARG A 129 -16.82 -21.04 5.73
C ARG A 129 -16.44 -20.41 4.40
N PRO A 130 -17.37 -19.79 3.65
CA PRO A 130 -16.94 -18.85 2.63
C PRO A 130 -16.20 -17.71 3.34
N PHE A 131 -15.18 -17.16 2.69
CA PHE A 131 -14.36 -16.08 3.24
C PHE A 131 -13.57 -16.44 4.53
N GLU A 132 -12.79 -17.53 4.49
CA GLU A 132 -11.46 -17.40 5.09
C GLU A 132 -10.68 -16.37 4.28
N VAL A 133 -10.68 -15.12 4.79
CA VAL A 133 -9.63 -14.17 4.45
C VAL A 133 -8.33 -14.85 4.87
N ILE A 134 -7.57 -15.35 3.89
CA ILE A 134 -6.19 -15.78 4.13
C ILE A 134 -5.51 -14.56 4.76
N PRO A 135 -5.13 -14.60 6.05
CA PRO A 135 -4.48 -13.45 6.64
C PRO A 135 -3.20 -13.24 5.84
N LEU A 136 -3.01 -12.04 5.29
CA LEU A 136 -1.71 -11.68 4.72
C LEU A 136 -0.67 -12.03 5.79
N PRO A 137 0.44 -12.70 5.42
CA PRO A 137 1.42 -13.19 6.38
C PRO A 137 1.81 -12.02 7.28
N LYS A 138 1.43 -12.11 8.57
CA LYS A 138 1.58 -10.98 9.50
C LYS A 138 3.04 -10.57 9.48
N ASP A 139 3.29 -9.33 9.08
CA ASP A 139 4.63 -8.76 9.09
C ASP A 139 5.05 -8.64 10.56
N ASN A 140 5.75 -9.67 11.03
CA ASN A 140 6.09 -9.81 12.44
C ASN A 140 7.20 -8.86 12.87
N ALA A 141 7.85 -8.15 11.94
CA ALA A 141 8.91 -7.20 12.22
C ALA A 141 8.39 -5.76 12.32
N TYR A 142 7.33 -5.41 11.60
CA TYR A 142 6.63 -4.14 11.78
C TYR A 142 5.81 -4.11 13.09
N VAL A 143 5.81 -2.97 13.79
CA VAL A 143 4.99 -2.74 14.99
C VAL A 143 3.98 -1.64 14.66
N PRO A 144 2.77 -1.98 14.14
CA PRO A 144 1.76 -0.98 13.82
C PRO A 144 1.28 -0.26 15.09
N ARG A 145 1.08 1.05 14.98
CA ARG A 145 0.50 1.88 16.05
C ARG A 145 -0.97 1.53 16.30
N GLU A 146 -1.30 1.14 17.53
CA GLU A 146 -2.65 0.72 17.94
C GLU A 146 -3.57 1.88 18.40
N ASP A 147 -3.29 3.13 18.03
CA ASP A 147 -4.09 4.32 18.40
C ASP A 147 -5.43 4.37 17.64
N THR A 148 -6.34 3.48 18.02
CA THR A 148 -7.69 3.31 17.48
C THR A 148 -8.68 4.41 17.88
N LYS A 149 -8.23 5.46 18.59
CA LYS A 149 -9.09 6.51 19.17
C LYS A 149 -9.35 7.71 18.25
N ILE A 150 -8.65 7.81 17.13
CA ILE A 150 -8.78 8.93 16.18
C ILE A 150 -9.39 8.39 14.88
N SER A 151 -10.51 8.98 14.44
CA SER A 151 -11.29 8.48 13.30
C SER A 151 -10.74 8.87 11.93
N ASN A 152 -9.58 9.53 11.87
CA ASN A 152 -8.94 9.96 10.62
C ASN A 152 -7.41 9.98 10.77
N ASP A 153 -6.76 9.05 10.09
CA ASP A 153 -5.30 8.86 10.09
C ASP A 153 -4.51 10.08 9.55
N VAL A 154 -5.14 10.91 8.73
CA VAL A 154 -4.53 12.15 8.21
C VAL A 154 -4.35 13.20 9.31
N CYS A 155 -5.23 13.18 10.33
CA CYS A 155 -5.16 14.07 11.49
C CYS A 155 -4.20 13.58 12.58
N MET A 156 -3.59 12.40 12.42
CA MET A 156 -2.59 11.90 13.36
C MET A 156 -1.34 12.78 13.34
N PRO A 157 -0.74 13.09 14.51
CA PRO A 157 0.57 13.73 14.54
C PRO A 157 1.58 12.84 13.79
N PRO A 158 2.48 13.42 12.99
CA PRO A 158 3.46 12.65 12.25
C PRO A 158 4.35 11.89 13.24
N VAL A 159 4.60 10.62 12.94
CA VAL A 159 5.46 9.73 13.74
C VAL A 159 6.36 8.93 12.82
N LEU A 160 7.52 8.56 13.34
CA LEU A 160 8.45 7.66 12.67
C LEU A 160 8.00 6.19 12.80
N ILE A 161 8.18 5.43 11.74
CA ILE A 161 7.95 3.99 11.73
C ILE A 161 8.84 3.29 12.77
N LYS A 162 8.31 2.26 13.41
CA LYS A 162 9.07 1.43 14.35
C LYS A 162 9.04 -0.04 13.96
N PHE A 163 10.19 -0.53 13.53
CA PHE A 163 10.43 -1.97 13.43
C PHE A 163 10.93 -2.54 14.76
N LYS A 164 10.72 -3.84 14.97
CA LYS A 164 11.32 -4.57 16.10
C LYS A 164 12.84 -4.57 15.95
N ALA A 165 13.54 -4.50 17.09
CA ALA A 165 14.99 -4.58 17.13
C ALA A 165 15.46 -5.92 16.53
N GLN A 166 16.15 -5.86 15.39
CA GLN A 166 16.60 -7.05 14.67
C GLN A 166 17.81 -7.67 15.36
N LYS A 167 17.88 -9.01 15.37
CA LYS A 167 19.01 -9.72 15.98
C LYS A 167 20.24 -9.61 15.11
N GLY A 168 21.28 -8.96 15.61
CA GLY A 168 22.54 -8.74 14.88
C GLY A 168 22.57 -7.46 14.05
N ASN A 169 21.58 -6.57 14.15
CA ASN A 169 21.72 -5.22 13.60
C ASN A 169 22.88 -4.48 14.25
N ALA A 170 23.43 -3.54 13.48
CA ALA A 170 24.51 -2.63 13.83
C ALA A 170 24.11 -1.64 14.95
N VAL A 171 23.91 -2.15 16.17
CA VAL A 171 23.85 -1.33 17.39
C VAL A 171 25.29 -0.99 17.79
N GLY A 172 25.89 -0.07 17.03
CA GLY A 172 27.29 0.28 17.15
C GLY A 172 27.67 1.38 16.16
N LYS A 173 28.91 1.82 16.27
CA LYS A 173 29.49 2.89 15.44
C LYS A 173 29.52 2.49 13.97
N ILE A 174 28.92 3.30 13.10
CA ILE A 174 28.91 3.07 11.65
C ILE A 174 29.88 4.04 10.98
N GLU A 175 30.85 3.50 10.25
CA GLU A 175 31.75 4.27 9.40
C GLU A 175 31.14 4.41 7.99
N ILE A 176 30.95 5.65 7.52
CA ILE A 176 30.48 5.93 6.16
C ILE A 176 31.61 6.58 5.35
N SER A 177 32.07 5.88 4.32
CA SER A 177 32.86 6.46 3.25
C SER A 177 31.96 6.81 2.07
N LYS A 178 32.18 7.96 1.44
CA LYS A 178 31.35 8.44 0.33
C LYS A 178 32.17 9.10 -0.79
N PRO A 179 31.61 9.21 -2.01
CA PRO A 179 32.08 10.14 -3.02
C PRO A 179 32.02 11.61 -2.54
N ASP A 180 32.69 12.50 -3.27
CA ASP A 180 32.73 13.93 -2.94
C ASP A 180 31.33 14.58 -2.97
N ASP A 181 30.46 14.10 -3.85
CA ASP A 181 29.07 14.58 -3.98
C ASP A 181 28.05 13.79 -3.14
N CYS A 182 27.06 14.53 -2.66
CA CYS A 182 25.90 14.12 -1.85
C CYS A 182 26.18 13.72 -0.38
N GLY A 183 25.16 13.90 0.47
CA GLY A 183 25.26 13.68 1.92
C GLY A 183 24.21 14.43 2.77
N ASP A 184 23.35 15.24 2.16
CA ASP A 184 22.30 15.98 2.87
C ASP A 184 21.26 15.04 3.50
N TRP A 185 21.01 13.90 2.86
CA TRP A 185 20.24 12.80 3.45
C TRP A 185 20.87 12.27 4.75
N LEU A 186 22.20 12.31 4.88
CA LEU A 186 22.90 11.90 6.10
C LEU A 186 22.76 12.97 7.19
N ASN A 187 22.90 14.25 6.85
CA ASN A 187 22.61 15.35 7.78
C ASN A 187 21.15 15.30 8.27
N LEU A 188 20.22 14.91 7.40
CA LEU A 188 18.80 14.74 7.71
C LEU A 188 18.58 13.58 8.67
N LEU A 189 19.18 12.41 8.42
CA LEU A 189 19.18 11.26 9.34
C LEU A 189 19.78 11.62 10.71
N GLU A 190 20.91 12.35 10.75
CA GLU A 190 21.51 12.81 12.00
C GLU A 190 20.59 13.75 12.80
N THR A 191 19.92 14.67 12.11
CA THR A 191 18.98 15.63 12.73
C THR A 191 17.76 14.90 13.29
N LEU A 192 17.15 14.05 12.48
CA LEU A 192 15.99 13.24 12.81
C LEU A 192 16.29 12.29 13.96
N ALA A 193 17.44 11.62 13.96
CA ALA A 193 17.87 10.76 15.06
C ALA A 193 18.04 11.53 16.37
N LYS A 194 18.72 12.68 16.35
CA LYS A 194 18.92 13.55 17.52
C LYS A 194 17.59 14.03 18.10
N LYS A 195 16.67 14.54 17.27
CA LYS A 195 15.37 15.05 17.72
C LYS A 195 14.46 13.97 18.30
N ASN A 196 14.52 12.75 17.75
CA ASN A 196 13.66 11.63 18.16
C ASN A 196 14.32 10.70 19.19
N GLY A 197 15.51 11.04 19.71
CA GLY A 197 16.22 10.27 20.74
C GLY A 197 16.72 8.91 20.27
N LEU A 198 17.01 8.77 18.98
CA LEU A 198 17.48 7.52 18.36
C LEU A 198 19.00 7.42 18.45
N ALA A 199 19.51 6.22 18.74
CA ALA A 199 20.95 5.96 18.79
C ALA A 199 21.53 5.99 17.36
N PHE A 200 22.34 6.99 17.04
CA PHE A 200 22.97 7.16 15.74
C PHE A 200 24.41 7.65 15.88
N ASP A 201 25.34 6.71 16.04
CA ASP A 201 26.79 6.96 16.06
C ASP A 201 27.36 6.70 14.67
N VAL A 202 27.57 7.78 13.91
CA VAL A 202 28.09 7.73 12.54
C VAL A 202 29.37 8.53 12.43
N VAL A 203 30.42 7.90 11.90
CA VAL A 203 31.69 8.56 11.58
C VAL A 203 31.90 8.60 10.08
N ARG A 204 32.24 9.79 9.56
CA ARG A 204 32.48 10.02 8.13
C ARG A 204 33.94 9.70 7.80
N SER A 205 34.18 8.56 7.16
CA SER A 205 35.49 7.97 6.90
C SER A 205 35.99 8.27 5.47
N GLY A 206 36.60 9.44 5.28
CA GLY A 206 37.35 9.77 4.06
C GLY A 206 36.53 9.82 2.76
N LYS A 207 37.24 9.79 1.63
CA LYS A 207 36.65 9.71 0.28
C LYS A 207 36.69 8.27 -0.22
N SER A 208 35.63 7.85 -0.91
CA SER A 208 35.54 6.55 -1.61
C SER A 208 34.95 6.74 -3.01
N SER A 209 35.29 5.85 -3.95
CA SER A 209 34.68 5.81 -5.28
C SER A 209 33.21 5.37 -5.26
N VAL A 210 32.81 4.64 -4.22
CA VAL A 210 31.45 4.10 -4.01
C VAL A 210 31.01 4.40 -2.58
N TYR A 211 29.70 4.54 -2.37
CA TYR A 211 29.12 4.58 -1.03
C TYR A 211 29.42 3.29 -0.27
N LEU A 212 29.98 3.43 0.93
CA LEU A 212 30.36 2.30 1.78
C LEU A 212 29.92 2.62 3.21
N ALA A 213 29.02 1.81 3.76
CA ALA A 213 28.67 1.82 5.18
C ALA A 213 29.26 0.57 5.85
N LYS A 214 29.98 0.75 6.96
CA LYS A 214 30.72 -0.32 7.62
C LYS A 214 30.53 -0.30 9.13
N THR A 215 30.42 -1.49 9.72
CA THR A 215 30.53 -1.72 11.16
C THR A 215 31.64 -2.75 11.43
N GLU A 216 31.78 -3.15 12.69
CA GLU A 216 32.71 -4.21 13.10
C GLU A 216 32.43 -5.55 12.41
N THR A 217 31.18 -5.82 12.03
CA THR A 217 30.72 -7.14 11.54
C THR A 217 30.16 -7.14 10.12
N VAL A 218 29.69 -6.00 9.61
CA VAL A 218 29.00 -5.90 8.31
C VAL A 218 29.60 -4.77 7.49
N THR A 219 29.70 -4.96 6.17
CA THR A 219 30.04 -3.92 5.21
C THR A 219 29.02 -3.93 4.09
N ALA A 220 28.39 -2.79 3.85
CA ALA A 220 27.40 -2.55 2.81
C ALA A 220 28.00 -1.61 1.76
N GLU A 221 28.12 -2.10 0.52
CA GLU A 221 28.61 -1.35 -0.63
C GLU A 221 27.43 -0.94 -1.53
N GLY A 222 27.44 0.29 -2.03
CA GLY A 222 26.36 0.91 -2.79
C GLY A 222 25.52 1.89 -1.97
N LEU A 223 24.83 2.81 -2.66
CA LEU A 223 24.08 3.89 -2.01
C LEU A 223 22.82 3.34 -1.33
N ILE A 224 22.03 2.52 -2.01
CA ILE A 224 20.87 1.85 -1.41
C ILE A 224 21.27 0.94 -0.24
N ALA A 225 22.34 0.16 -0.36
CA ALA A 225 22.80 -0.72 0.72
C ALA A 225 23.20 0.10 1.97
N SER A 226 23.89 1.23 1.76
CA SER A 226 24.23 2.19 2.82
C SER A 226 22.97 2.80 3.46
N TRP A 227 21.98 3.23 2.66
CA TRP A 227 20.70 3.73 3.18
C TRP A 227 19.97 2.70 4.04
N LYS A 228 19.84 1.45 3.56
CA LYS A 228 19.17 0.36 4.30
C LYS A 228 19.89 0.08 5.63
N MET A 229 21.22 0.01 5.62
CA MET A 229 22.04 -0.24 6.81
C MET A 229 21.88 0.87 7.86
N LEU A 230 21.82 2.13 7.43
CA LEU A 230 21.62 3.28 8.31
C LEU A 230 20.17 3.39 8.82
N GLY A 231 19.18 3.15 7.95
CA GLY A 231 17.77 3.07 8.38
C GLY A 231 17.54 1.93 9.38
N ALA A 232 18.24 0.80 9.22
CA ALA A 232 18.16 -0.35 10.11
C ALA A 232 18.79 -0.10 11.50
N SER A 233 19.82 0.75 11.60
CA SER A 233 20.42 1.09 12.90
C SER A 233 19.55 2.05 13.72
N ILE A 234 18.81 2.96 13.07
CA ILE A 234 17.85 3.86 13.74
C ILE A 234 16.41 3.30 13.80
N GLY A 235 16.16 2.10 13.27
CA GLY A 235 14.86 1.42 13.32
C GLY A 235 13.80 1.90 12.31
N LEU A 236 14.19 2.67 11.29
CA LEU A 236 13.33 3.11 10.16
C LEU A 236 13.29 2.13 8.98
N TYR A 237 14.06 1.04 9.05
CA TYR A 237 14.09 -0.05 8.06
C TYR A 237 14.27 -1.39 8.78
N SER A 238 13.85 -2.49 8.15
CA SER A 238 14.05 -3.84 8.69
C SER A 238 14.28 -4.88 7.59
N TYR A 239 15.37 -5.63 7.65
CA TYR A 239 15.58 -6.77 6.76
C TYR A 239 14.64 -7.97 7.04
N GLU A 240 13.85 -7.94 8.12
CA GLU A 240 12.90 -9.00 8.50
C GLU A 240 11.44 -8.69 8.11
N SER A 241 11.11 -7.42 7.85
CA SER A 241 9.81 -7.03 7.28
C SER A 241 9.79 -7.32 5.78
N SER A 242 8.63 -7.63 5.23
CA SER A 242 8.45 -7.96 3.81
C SER A 242 7.40 -7.13 3.09
N VAL A 243 6.45 -6.52 3.79
CA VAL A 243 5.39 -5.71 3.15
C VAL A 243 5.80 -4.24 3.08
N VAL A 244 6.18 -3.66 4.21
CA VAL A 244 6.51 -2.23 4.29
C VAL A 244 7.86 -1.95 3.64
N THR A 245 8.83 -2.84 3.83
CA THR A 245 10.18 -2.74 3.27
C THR A 245 10.23 -2.87 1.77
N ASN A 246 9.42 -3.74 1.16
CA ASN A 246 9.27 -3.79 -0.31
C ASN A 246 8.76 -2.44 -0.87
N THR A 247 7.90 -1.74 -0.12
CA THR A 247 7.45 -0.39 -0.50
C THR A 247 8.56 0.65 -0.32
N ILE A 248 9.32 0.59 0.78
CA ILE A 248 10.50 1.44 0.99
C ILE A 248 11.52 1.23 -0.13
N ASP A 249 11.87 -0.02 -0.42
CA ASP A 249 12.85 -0.44 -1.42
C ASP A 249 12.51 0.10 -2.80
N LYS A 250 11.26 -0.06 -3.25
CA LYS A 250 10.77 0.52 -4.49
C LYS A 250 11.07 2.03 -4.60
N TRP A 251 10.91 2.78 -3.52
CA TRP A 251 11.23 4.21 -3.53
C TRP A 251 12.74 4.48 -3.50
N LEU A 252 13.51 3.70 -2.73
CA LEU A 252 14.97 3.81 -2.73
C LEU A 252 15.56 3.54 -4.13
N ASP A 253 15.08 2.51 -4.82
CA ASP A 253 15.47 2.19 -6.20
C ASP A 253 15.18 3.37 -7.15
N LEU A 254 13.99 3.98 -7.05
CA LEU A 254 13.60 5.15 -7.85
C LEU A 254 14.45 6.39 -7.54
N PHE A 255 14.86 6.59 -6.29
CA PHE A 255 15.68 7.74 -5.88
C PHE A 255 17.19 7.53 -6.13
N GLU A 256 17.70 6.29 -6.17
CA GLU A 256 19.07 6.00 -6.62
C GLU A 256 19.19 6.14 -8.15
N GLY A 257 18.22 5.61 -8.90
CA GLY A 257 18.17 5.71 -10.37
C GLY A 257 17.93 7.12 -10.92
N LYS A 258 17.86 8.13 -10.05
CA LYS A 258 17.53 9.53 -10.34
C LYS A 258 18.58 10.20 -11.24
N SER A 259 18.39 10.10 -12.55
CA SER A 259 19.08 10.95 -13.53
C SER A 259 18.36 12.30 -13.70
N SER A 260 19.08 13.35 -14.07
CA SER A 260 18.60 14.75 -14.12
C SER A 260 17.37 15.05 -15.01
N GLY A 261 16.88 14.06 -15.76
CA GLY A 261 15.64 14.16 -16.57
C GLY A 261 14.46 13.33 -16.03
N GLU A 262 14.66 12.52 -14.99
CA GLU A 262 13.63 11.62 -14.46
C GLU A 262 12.99 12.10 -13.15
N ASP A 263 13.59 13.10 -12.50
CA ASP A 263 13.03 13.87 -11.38
C ASP A 263 11.51 14.06 -11.45
N ALA A 264 11.02 14.63 -12.56
CA ALA A 264 9.61 14.96 -12.73
C ALA A 264 8.72 13.70 -12.82
N LYS A 265 9.22 12.57 -13.34
CA LYS A 265 8.49 11.29 -13.37
C LYS A 265 8.40 10.68 -11.97
N ILE A 266 9.50 10.73 -11.21
CA ILE A 266 9.57 10.23 -9.84
C ILE A 266 8.62 11.04 -8.96
N TRP A 267 8.67 12.39 -9.03
CA TRP A 267 7.79 13.25 -8.25
C TRP A 267 6.31 13.13 -8.61
N ARG A 268 5.96 13.01 -9.90
CA ARG A 268 4.58 12.71 -10.31
C ARG A 268 4.10 11.36 -9.77
N SER A 269 4.95 10.34 -9.80
CA SER A 269 4.64 9.02 -9.25
C SER A 269 4.44 9.08 -7.73
N ALA A 270 5.25 9.87 -7.03
CA ALA A 270 5.12 10.12 -5.60
C ALA A 270 3.81 10.88 -5.28
N ASN A 271 3.48 11.95 -6.00
CA ASN A 271 2.22 12.67 -5.81
C ASN A 271 0.97 11.80 -6.06
N GLN A 272 1.01 10.94 -7.09
CA GLN A 272 -0.06 9.96 -7.34
C GLN A 272 -0.15 8.94 -6.19
N TYR A 273 0.97 8.42 -5.70
CA TYR A 273 0.96 7.47 -4.58
C TYR A 273 0.46 8.12 -3.28
N LEU A 274 0.89 9.35 -3.01
CA LEU A 274 0.51 10.14 -1.84
C LEU A 274 -0.95 10.63 -1.88
N SER A 275 -1.64 10.53 -3.03
CA SER A 275 -3.10 10.77 -3.09
C SER A 275 -3.90 9.71 -2.34
N SER A 276 -3.32 8.51 -2.15
CA SER A 276 -3.97 7.35 -1.54
C SER A 276 -3.28 6.88 -0.25
N ASN A 277 -2.06 7.34 0.03
CA ASN A 277 -1.26 6.95 1.19
C ASN A 277 -0.68 8.21 1.85
N PRO A 278 -0.70 8.37 3.18
CA PRO A 278 -0.20 9.59 3.82
C PRO A 278 1.34 9.69 3.84
N THR A 279 2.06 8.61 3.56
CA THR A 279 3.53 8.52 3.54
C THR A 279 4.02 7.61 2.40
N LEU A 280 5.32 7.62 2.10
CA LEU A 280 5.93 6.76 1.09
C LEU A 280 6.20 5.33 1.58
N THR A 281 6.04 5.02 2.87
CA THR A 281 6.07 3.62 3.36
C THR A 281 4.81 2.83 3.02
N GLY A 282 3.71 3.51 2.67
CA GLY A 282 2.39 2.91 2.56
C GLY A 282 1.70 2.68 3.91
N THR A 283 2.23 3.26 5.00
CA THR A 283 1.59 3.26 6.33
C THR A 283 1.29 4.70 6.76
N ASN A 284 0.75 4.87 7.98
CA ASN A 284 0.54 6.17 8.60
C ASN A 284 1.83 6.76 9.24
N GLU A 285 2.97 6.09 9.07
CA GLU A 285 4.24 6.39 9.74
C GLU A 285 5.37 6.62 8.71
N PHE A 286 6.19 7.62 8.97
CA PHE A 286 7.29 8.01 8.08
C PHE A 286 8.50 7.08 8.27
N GLY A 287 9.02 6.54 7.18
CA GLY A 287 10.14 5.60 7.19
C GLY A 287 11.33 6.06 6.35
N LEU A 288 12.28 5.16 6.14
CA LEU A 288 13.52 5.46 5.42
C LEU A 288 13.27 6.07 4.02
N SER A 289 12.28 5.58 3.27
CA SER A 289 11.92 6.15 1.96
C SER A 289 11.49 7.62 2.05
N ASP A 290 10.74 8.00 3.08
CA ASP A 290 10.35 9.40 3.31
C ASP A 290 11.55 10.30 3.63
N VAL A 291 12.48 9.83 4.48
CA VAL A 291 13.70 10.58 4.82
C VAL A 291 14.55 10.82 3.57
N ILE A 292 14.79 9.78 2.77
CA ILE A 292 15.56 9.89 1.54
C ILE A 292 14.84 10.82 0.54
N ALA A 293 13.54 10.62 0.31
CA ALA A 293 12.75 11.49 -0.55
C ALA A 293 12.81 12.96 -0.11
N TYR A 294 12.64 13.25 1.19
CA TYR A 294 12.62 14.62 1.70
C TYR A 294 13.95 15.33 1.49
N SER A 295 15.07 14.60 1.59
CA SER A 295 16.40 15.15 1.26
C SER A 295 16.53 15.59 -0.20
N PHE A 296 15.85 14.90 -1.13
CA PHE A 296 15.79 15.29 -2.55
C PHE A 296 14.75 16.39 -2.80
N TYR A 297 13.66 16.42 -2.04
CA TYR A 297 12.62 17.45 -2.09
C TYR A 297 13.20 18.83 -1.72
N VAL A 298 13.94 18.93 -0.61
CA VAL A 298 14.55 20.20 -0.14
C VAL A 298 15.57 20.77 -1.14
N LYS A 299 16.19 19.93 -1.97
CA LYS A 299 17.09 20.36 -3.05
C LYS A 299 16.40 20.72 -4.37
N SER A 300 15.14 20.34 -4.52
CA SER A 300 14.39 20.57 -5.75
C SER A 300 14.07 22.05 -5.89
N THR A 301 14.39 22.61 -7.06
CA THR A 301 13.94 23.95 -7.47
C THR A 301 12.61 23.92 -8.23
N GLN A 302 12.00 22.74 -8.37
CA GLN A 302 10.74 22.56 -9.08
C GLN A 302 9.56 22.90 -8.17
N SER A 303 8.51 23.52 -8.73
CA SER A 303 7.21 23.59 -8.05
C SER A 303 6.66 22.17 -7.89
N HIS A 304 6.22 21.82 -6.69
CA HIS A 304 5.69 20.49 -6.40
C HIS A 304 4.15 20.47 -6.43
N GLU A 305 3.58 19.27 -6.59
CA GLU A 305 2.13 19.04 -6.62
C GLU A 305 1.60 18.93 -5.16
N SER A 306 0.33 19.32 -4.92
CA SER A 306 -0.19 19.58 -3.56
C SER A 306 -0.01 18.44 -2.54
N ASN A 307 -0.09 17.16 -2.92
CA ASN A 307 0.09 16.07 -1.94
C ASN A 307 1.55 15.98 -1.46
N LEU A 308 2.53 16.35 -2.31
CA LEU A 308 3.94 16.43 -1.92
C LEU A 308 4.17 17.57 -0.92
N GLU A 309 3.51 18.72 -1.09
CA GLU A 309 3.63 19.83 -0.15
C GLU A 309 3.02 19.48 1.22
N ILE A 310 1.86 18.81 1.24
CA ILE A 310 1.22 18.33 2.48
C ILE A 310 2.10 17.28 3.16
N TRP A 311 2.61 16.31 2.40
CA TRP A 311 3.52 15.27 2.91
C TRP A 311 4.82 15.86 3.47
N ALA A 312 5.46 16.78 2.74
CA ALA A 312 6.68 17.46 3.17
C ALA A 312 6.43 18.35 4.40
N GLY A 313 5.28 19.04 4.46
CA GLY A 313 4.85 19.83 5.62
C GLY A 313 4.55 18.99 6.87
N ARG A 314 4.11 17.73 6.71
CA ARG A 314 4.00 16.78 7.82
C ARG A 314 5.36 16.20 8.22
N PHE A 315 6.21 15.85 7.25
CA PHE A 315 7.55 15.33 7.52
C PHE A 315 8.44 16.36 8.25
N SER A 316 8.37 17.64 7.87
CA SER A 316 9.18 18.71 8.48
C SER A 316 8.94 18.87 9.99
N GLN A 317 7.77 18.48 10.51
CA GLN A 317 7.47 18.49 11.94
C GLN A 317 8.29 17.45 12.73
N LEU A 318 8.88 16.46 12.06
CA LEU A 318 9.76 15.43 12.64
C LEU A 318 11.24 15.87 12.75
N LEU A 319 11.60 17.04 12.20
CA LEU A 319 12.97 17.59 12.09
C LEU A 319 13.29 18.72 13.08
#